data_AF-A0A7W0A337-F1
#
_entry.id   AF-A0A7W0A337-F1
#
_cell.length_a   1.000
_cell.length_b   1.000
_cell.length_c   1.000
_cell.angle_alpha   90.00
_cell.angle_beta   90.00
_cell.angle_gamma   90.00
#
_symmetry.space_group_name_H-M   'P 1'
#
loop_
_entity.id
_entity.type
_entity.pdbx_description
1 polymer ?
#
loop_
_entity_poly.entity_id
_entity_poly.type
_entity_poly.pdbx_seq_one_letter_code
_entity_poly.pdbx_strand_id
1 'polypeptide(L)'
;MTGAPRDPDDPTVLRPLTLSLDPGLDRAAVAGWEAWEKAAAAAGATRVVAWLLRRVGPDAEATAEDFLDTVEALLGATDPDDRVMARAELAESMTGHDDLMADTLWDGVLGHAESVGDGDMLLDAIGHLAAIAEDHGDPLAAAEYHLAYLAWRRQPDSGGDPEDVQATLEEVVRLAERDGARAEAALFAFRLARFTRLAEADDPRAVEGDWEDDPAPYPIWS
;
A
#
# COMPACT_ATOMS: atom_id res chain seq x y z
N MET A 1 -20.01 31.01 34.27
CA MET A 1 -18.97 30.86 33.22
C MET A 1 -19.11 29.47 32.63
N THR A 2 -19.91 29.37 31.58
CA THR A 2 -20.08 28.17 30.76
C THR A 2 -18.87 28.11 29.81
N GLY A 3 -17.98 27.14 30.01
CA GLY A 3 -16.88 26.90 29.10
C GLY A 3 -17.44 26.48 27.74
N ALA A 4 -16.96 27.11 26.67
CA ALA A 4 -17.31 26.71 25.31
C ALA A 4 -16.91 25.23 25.08
N PRO A 5 -17.71 24.46 24.32
CA PRO A 5 -17.32 23.10 23.93
C PRO A 5 -15.99 23.18 23.17
N ARG A 6 -15.04 22.32 23.54
CA ARG A 6 -13.78 22.16 22.80
C ARG A 6 -14.10 21.59 21.42
N ASP A 7 -13.43 22.14 20.43
CA ASP A 7 -13.45 21.66 19.06
C ASP A 7 -12.92 20.21 19.04
N PRO A 8 -13.71 19.21 18.59
CA PRO A 8 -13.25 17.83 18.49
C PRO A 8 -12.07 17.66 17.52
N ASP A 9 -11.86 18.64 16.63
CA ASP A 9 -10.79 18.63 15.63
C ASP A 9 -9.56 19.44 16.05
N ASP A 10 -9.48 19.89 17.31
CA ASP A 10 -8.29 20.56 17.83
C ASP A 10 -7.12 19.56 17.93
N PRO A 11 -6.04 19.74 17.13
CA PRO A 11 -4.90 18.81 17.09
C PRO A 11 -4.11 18.80 18.42
N THR A 12 -4.45 19.66 19.39
CA THR A 12 -3.88 19.66 20.74
C THR A 12 -4.66 18.79 21.73
N VAL A 13 -5.79 18.20 21.32
CA VAL A 13 -6.49 17.17 22.10
C VAL A 13 -5.63 15.91 22.07
N LEU A 14 -4.81 15.75 23.10
CA LEU A 14 -4.07 14.52 23.36
C LEU A 14 -5.06 13.37 23.46
N ARG A 15 -5.11 12.52 22.42
CA ARG A 15 -5.81 11.23 22.48
C ARG A 15 -5.25 10.49 23.71
N PRO A 16 -6.09 10.01 24.63
CA PRO A 16 -5.63 9.24 25.77
C PRO A 16 -4.75 8.08 25.29
N LEU A 17 -3.61 7.87 25.92
CA LEU A 17 -2.76 6.71 25.67
C LEU A 17 -3.57 5.43 25.91
N THR A 18 -4.07 4.81 24.84
CA THR A 18 -4.69 3.49 24.91
C THR A 18 -3.57 2.47 25.09
N LEU A 19 -3.44 1.96 26.31
CA LEU A 19 -2.54 0.84 26.58
C LEU A 19 -3.04 -0.37 25.80
N SER A 20 -2.24 -0.85 24.85
CA SER A 20 -2.51 -2.13 24.18
C SER A 20 -2.42 -3.27 25.21
N LEU A 21 -3.43 -4.14 25.20
CA LEU A 21 -3.43 -5.34 26.03
C LEU A 21 -2.63 -6.49 25.41
N ASP A 22 -2.13 -6.29 24.18
CA ASP A 22 -1.43 -7.31 23.41
C ASP A 22 -0.11 -6.77 22.83
N PRO A 23 0.89 -6.46 23.69
CA PRO A 23 2.19 -5.93 23.26
C PRO A 23 3.00 -6.92 22.40
N GLY A 24 2.54 -8.17 22.28
CA GLY A 24 3.06 -9.12 21.31
C GLY A 24 2.65 -8.77 19.88
N LEU A 25 1.36 -8.45 19.67
CA LEU A 25 0.82 -8.10 18.37
C LEU A 25 1.32 -6.73 17.90
N ASP A 26 1.41 -5.73 18.79
CA ASP A 26 1.92 -4.40 18.38
C ASP A 26 3.39 -4.47 17.93
N ARG A 27 4.23 -5.19 18.68
CA ARG A 27 5.64 -5.35 18.30
C ARG A 27 5.79 -6.14 17.00
N ALA A 28 4.87 -7.07 16.75
CA ALA A 28 4.88 -7.88 15.55
C ALA A 28 4.43 -7.06 14.33
N ALA A 29 3.41 -6.22 14.46
CA ALA A 29 2.98 -5.28 13.41
C ALA A 29 4.14 -4.36 12.98
N VAL A 30 4.84 -3.74 13.95
CA VAL A 30 6.02 -2.90 13.66
C VAL A 30 7.18 -3.68 13.03
N ALA A 31 7.24 -5.00 13.22
CA ALA A 31 8.30 -5.84 12.67
C ALA A 31 8.01 -6.33 11.23
N GLY A 32 6.82 -6.04 10.68
CA GLY A 32 6.40 -6.46 9.36
C GLY A 32 5.36 -7.59 9.37
N TRP A 33 4.74 -7.83 8.21
CA TRP A 33 3.57 -8.69 8.06
C TRP A 33 3.83 -10.15 8.46
N GLU A 34 4.98 -10.72 8.13
CA GLU A 34 5.32 -12.11 8.49
C GLU A 34 5.36 -12.31 10.01
N ALA A 35 5.96 -11.34 10.71
CA ALA A 35 6.04 -11.36 12.15
C ALA A 35 4.65 -11.22 12.77
N TRP A 36 3.83 -10.32 12.22
CA TRP A 36 2.46 -10.12 12.66
C TRP A 36 1.58 -11.35 12.46
N GLU A 37 1.56 -11.97 11.27
CA GLU A 37 0.74 -13.16 11.01
C GLU A 37 1.13 -14.33 11.91
N LYS A 38 2.43 -14.51 12.16
CA LYS A 38 2.91 -15.52 13.10
C LYS A 38 2.42 -15.25 14.52
N ALA A 39 2.44 -14.00 14.96
CA ALA A 39 1.92 -13.62 16.28
C ALA A 39 0.40 -13.77 16.35
N ALA A 40 -0.32 -13.41 15.29
CA ALA A 40 -1.76 -13.54 15.15
C ALA A 40 -2.20 -15.01 15.21
N ALA A 41 -1.53 -15.90 14.47
CA ALA A 41 -1.75 -17.34 14.51
C ALA A 41 -1.54 -17.92 15.93
N ALA A 42 -0.51 -17.46 16.64
CA ALA A 42 -0.25 -17.91 18.02
C ALA A 42 -1.28 -17.39 19.03
N ALA A 43 -1.86 -16.20 18.79
CA ALA A 43 -2.87 -15.59 19.64
C ALA A 43 -4.27 -16.18 19.42
N GLY A 44 -4.58 -16.59 18.18
CA GLY A 44 -5.89 -17.06 17.73
C GLY A 44 -6.84 -15.93 17.33
N ALA A 45 -7.76 -16.23 16.41
CA ALA A 45 -8.60 -15.24 15.72
C ALA A 45 -9.37 -14.31 16.68
N THR A 46 -10.08 -14.86 17.67
CA THR A 46 -10.85 -14.07 18.64
C THR A 46 -10.02 -13.00 19.36
N ARG A 47 -8.76 -13.32 19.70
CA ARG A 47 -7.87 -12.38 20.39
C ARG A 47 -7.36 -11.30 19.44
N VAL A 48 -7.06 -11.69 18.20
CA VAL A 48 -6.66 -10.75 17.13
C VAL A 48 -7.79 -9.78 16.82
N VAL A 49 -9.03 -10.24 16.66
CA VAL A 49 -10.21 -9.38 16.42
C VAL A 49 -10.42 -8.39 17.57
N ALA A 50 -10.35 -8.86 18.83
CA ALA A 50 -10.48 -7.99 19.98
C ALA A 50 -9.36 -6.92 20.06
N TRP A 51 -8.19 -7.20 19.50
CA TRP A 51 -7.09 -6.26 19.36
C TRP A 51 -7.34 -5.26 18.21
N LEU A 52 -7.76 -5.74 17.02
CA LEU A 52 -8.09 -4.90 15.85
C LEU A 52 -9.22 -3.89 16.14
N LEU A 53 -10.32 -4.34 16.75
CA LEU A 53 -11.47 -3.49 17.09
C LEU A 53 -11.11 -2.29 17.99
N ARG A 54 -10.06 -2.42 18.80
CA ARG A 54 -9.58 -1.32 19.64
C ARG A 54 -8.78 -0.28 18.86
N ARG A 55 -8.14 -0.71 17.77
CA ARG A 55 -7.33 0.13 16.90
C ARG A 55 -8.22 0.95 15.97
N VAL A 56 -9.22 0.31 15.36
CA VAL A 56 -10.14 1.01 14.46
C VAL A 56 -11.13 1.92 15.17
N GLY A 57 -11.39 1.67 16.45
CA GLY A 57 -12.24 2.51 17.28
C GLY A 57 -13.73 2.31 17.03
N PRO A 58 -14.59 3.09 17.71
CA PRO A 58 -16.04 2.89 17.68
C PRO A 58 -16.72 3.36 16.38
N ASP A 59 -16.01 4.13 15.55
CA ASP A 59 -16.55 4.72 14.32
C ASP A 59 -16.26 3.86 13.08
N ALA A 60 -15.62 2.71 13.25
CA ALA A 60 -15.36 1.78 12.16
C ALA A 60 -16.66 1.18 11.61
N GLU A 61 -16.75 1.08 10.29
CA GLU A 61 -17.90 0.46 9.61
C GLU A 61 -17.93 -1.07 9.78
N ALA A 62 -16.74 -1.68 9.80
CA ALA A 62 -16.57 -3.13 9.95
C ALA A 62 -16.96 -3.60 11.35
N THR A 63 -17.75 -4.68 11.40
CA THR A 63 -18.21 -5.28 12.65
C THR A 63 -17.20 -6.30 13.20
N ALA A 64 -17.40 -6.70 14.45
CA ALA A 64 -16.61 -7.77 15.06
C ALA A 64 -16.76 -9.13 14.34
N GLU A 65 -17.89 -9.35 13.67
CA GLU A 65 -18.16 -10.55 12.89
C GLU A 65 -17.37 -10.50 11.57
N ASP A 66 -17.41 -9.36 10.87
CA ASP A 66 -16.62 -9.16 9.64
C ASP A 66 -15.13 -9.40 9.90
N PHE A 67 -14.56 -8.77 10.94
CA PHE A 67 -13.16 -8.99 11.31
C PHE A 67 -12.86 -10.45 11.68
N LEU A 68 -13.81 -11.14 12.32
CA LEU A 68 -13.60 -12.54 12.70
C LEU A 68 -13.53 -13.44 11.47
N ASP A 69 -14.45 -13.26 10.53
CA ASP A 69 -14.49 -14.02 9.28
C ASP A 69 -13.21 -13.81 8.47
N THR A 70 -12.78 -12.55 8.27
CA THR A 70 -11.55 -12.24 7.51
C THR A 70 -10.30 -12.76 8.22
N VAL A 71 -10.20 -12.64 9.55
CA VAL A 71 -9.03 -13.17 10.30
C VAL A 71 -9.01 -14.69 10.32
N GLU A 72 -10.15 -15.36 10.42
CA GLU A 72 -10.23 -16.83 10.34
C GLU A 72 -9.86 -17.31 8.93
N ALA A 73 -10.31 -16.62 7.88
CA ALA A 73 -9.89 -16.89 6.51
C ALA A 73 -8.38 -16.75 6.35
N LEU A 74 -7.80 -15.63 6.81
CA LEU A 74 -6.36 -15.36 6.72
C LEU A 74 -5.52 -16.44 7.43
N LEU A 75 -5.83 -16.73 8.70
CA LEU A 75 -5.05 -17.64 9.53
C LEU A 75 -5.30 -19.11 9.19
N GLY A 76 -6.47 -19.42 8.62
CA GLY A 76 -6.89 -20.77 8.24
C GLY A 76 -6.58 -21.15 6.79
N ALA A 77 -6.28 -20.18 5.92
CA ALA A 77 -6.03 -20.40 4.49
C ALA A 77 -4.87 -21.37 4.26
N THR A 78 -5.16 -22.44 3.51
CA THR A 78 -4.14 -23.38 3.02
C THR A 78 -3.59 -22.97 1.66
N ASP A 79 -4.41 -22.28 0.86
CA ASP A 79 -4.03 -21.71 -0.43
C ASP A 79 -3.39 -20.33 -0.19
N PRO A 80 -2.18 -20.06 -0.73
CA PRO A 80 -1.58 -18.74 -0.70
C PRO A 80 -2.47 -17.63 -1.28
N ASP A 81 -3.27 -17.94 -2.31
CA ASP A 81 -4.11 -16.94 -2.98
C ASP A 81 -5.31 -16.55 -2.10
N ASP A 82 -5.96 -17.52 -1.45
CA ASP A 82 -6.99 -17.24 -0.45
C ASP A 82 -6.41 -16.41 0.72
N ARG A 83 -5.16 -16.69 1.11
CA ARG A 83 -4.49 -15.95 2.19
C ARG A 83 -4.22 -14.50 1.79
N VAL A 84 -3.74 -14.23 0.57
CA VAL A 84 -3.46 -12.85 0.14
C VAL A 84 -4.75 -12.05 0.00
N MET A 85 -5.84 -12.66 -0.49
CA MET A 85 -7.14 -12.00 -0.56
C MET A 85 -7.67 -11.60 0.81
N ALA A 86 -7.61 -12.51 1.79
CA ALA A 86 -7.99 -12.19 3.16
C ALA A 86 -7.07 -11.12 3.80
N ARG A 87 -5.79 -11.06 3.40
CA ARG A 87 -4.86 -10.02 3.84
C ARG A 87 -5.25 -8.65 3.26
N ALA A 88 -5.56 -8.59 1.98
CA ALA A 88 -6.00 -7.36 1.29
C ALA A 88 -7.30 -6.83 1.89
N GLU A 89 -8.32 -7.69 2.08
CA GLU A 89 -9.60 -7.32 2.71
C GLU A 89 -9.41 -6.78 4.14
N LEU A 90 -8.50 -7.41 4.90
CA LEU A 90 -8.16 -6.92 6.23
C LEU A 90 -7.43 -5.56 6.14
N ALA A 91 -6.52 -5.38 5.18
CA ALA A 91 -5.79 -4.13 4.98
C ALA A 91 -6.72 -2.96 4.63
N GLU A 92 -7.68 -3.19 3.74
CA GLU A 92 -8.74 -2.24 3.40
C GLU A 92 -9.52 -1.81 4.65
N SER A 93 -9.93 -2.77 5.48
CA SER A 93 -10.66 -2.50 6.73
C SER A 93 -9.87 -1.67 7.75
N MET A 94 -8.54 -1.66 7.64
CA MET A 94 -7.67 -0.84 8.50
C MET A 94 -7.36 0.55 7.91
N THR A 95 -7.56 0.76 6.61
CA THR A 95 -7.22 2.01 5.93
C THR A 95 -8.02 3.18 6.48
N GLY A 96 -7.36 4.30 6.81
CA GLY A 96 -7.98 5.49 7.41
C GLY A 96 -8.30 5.35 8.90
N HIS A 97 -8.14 4.15 9.47
CA HIS A 97 -8.35 3.86 10.88
C HIS A 97 -7.04 3.56 11.61
N ASP A 98 -6.17 2.77 10.98
CA ASP A 98 -4.85 2.40 11.47
C ASP A 98 -3.90 2.16 10.30
N ASP A 99 -3.39 3.26 9.74
CA ASP A 99 -2.60 3.23 8.51
C ASP A 99 -1.30 2.43 8.66
N LEU A 100 -0.71 2.35 9.86
CA LEU A 100 0.45 1.48 10.13
C LEU A 100 0.10 0.00 9.92
N MET A 101 -1.06 -0.44 10.41
CA MET A 101 -1.51 -1.81 10.23
C MET A 101 -1.91 -2.08 8.78
N ALA A 102 -2.58 -1.12 8.13
CA ALA A 102 -2.92 -1.20 6.71
C ALA A 102 -1.65 -1.33 5.84
N ASP A 103 -0.67 -0.45 6.06
CA ASP A 103 0.65 -0.47 5.41
C ASP A 103 1.35 -1.82 5.58
N THR A 104 1.38 -2.33 6.83
CA THR A 104 1.94 -3.65 7.12
C THR A 104 1.26 -4.75 6.31
N LEU A 105 -0.07 -4.75 6.22
CA LEU A 105 -0.81 -5.81 5.51
C LEU A 105 -0.64 -5.68 3.99
N TRP A 106 -0.70 -4.47 3.45
CA TRP A 106 -0.48 -4.21 2.03
C TRP A 106 0.96 -4.56 1.59
N ASP A 107 1.97 -4.37 2.45
CA ASP A 107 3.33 -4.85 2.22
C ASP A 107 3.38 -6.39 2.06
N GLY A 108 2.53 -7.11 2.82
CA GLY A 108 2.36 -8.55 2.65
C GLY A 108 1.63 -8.96 1.37
N VAL A 109 0.73 -8.11 0.85
CA VAL A 109 0.10 -8.31 -0.48
C VAL A 109 1.13 -8.07 -1.57
N LEU A 110 1.88 -6.98 -1.47
CA LEU A 110 2.97 -6.63 -2.38
C LEU A 110 4.00 -7.77 -2.48
N GLY A 111 4.47 -8.28 -1.35
CA GLY A 111 5.45 -9.37 -1.32
C GLY A 111 4.93 -10.67 -1.95
N HIS A 112 3.62 -10.96 -1.85
CA HIS A 112 3.02 -12.10 -2.55
C HIS A 112 2.98 -11.85 -4.06
N ALA A 113 2.47 -10.69 -4.49
CA ALA A 113 2.36 -10.29 -5.89
C ALA A 113 3.73 -10.33 -6.61
N GLU A 114 4.79 -9.84 -5.96
CA GLU A 114 6.17 -9.95 -6.46
C GLU A 114 6.60 -11.41 -6.64
N SER A 115 6.24 -12.29 -5.70
CA SER A 115 6.66 -13.69 -5.71
C SER A 115 6.02 -14.52 -6.82
N VAL A 116 4.80 -14.16 -7.23
CA VAL A 116 4.06 -14.84 -8.30
C VAL A 116 4.13 -14.11 -9.64
N GLY A 117 4.65 -12.87 -9.67
CA GLY A 117 4.76 -12.05 -10.86
C GLY A 117 3.41 -11.52 -11.37
N ASP A 118 2.47 -11.24 -10.46
CA ASP A 118 1.14 -10.73 -10.79
C ASP A 118 1.16 -9.19 -10.85
N GLY A 119 1.15 -8.65 -12.08
CA GLY A 119 1.21 -7.20 -12.33
C GLY A 119 -0.01 -6.43 -11.82
N ASP A 120 -1.19 -7.03 -11.89
CA ASP A 120 -2.44 -6.37 -11.46
C ASP A 120 -2.46 -6.26 -9.93
N MET A 121 -2.08 -7.34 -9.24
CA MET A 121 -1.98 -7.36 -7.78
C MET A 121 -0.83 -6.46 -7.27
N LEU A 122 0.28 -6.37 -8.01
CA LEU A 122 1.37 -5.45 -7.70
C LEU A 122 0.89 -4.00 -7.70
N LEU A 123 0.15 -3.60 -8.75
CA LEU A 123 -0.39 -2.25 -8.88
C LEU A 123 -1.40 -1.91 -7.78
N ASP A 124 -2.27 -2.85 -7.46
CA ASP A 124 -3.28 -2.67 -6.42
C ASP A 124 -2.61 -2.39 -5.06
N ALA A 125 -1.68 -3.24 -4.64
CA ALA A 125 -0.91 -3.04 -3.41
C ALA A 125 -0.11 -1.72 -3.42
N ILE A 126 0.53 -1.39 -4.54
CA ILE A 126 1.29 -0.13 -4.70
C ILE A 126 0.39 1.09 -4.58
N GLY A 127 -0.80 1.05 -5.18
CA GLY A 127 -1.77 2.14 -5.09
C GLY A 127 -2.18 2.43 -3.64
N HIS A 128 -2.43 1.37 -2.86
CA HIS A 128 -2.76 1.50 -1.46
C HIS A 128 -1.59 2.00 -0.59
N LEU A 129 -0.39 1.45 -0.77
CA LEU A 129 0.81 1.87 -0.04
C LEU A 129 1.20 3.33 -0.37
N ALA A 130 1.13 3.71 -1.64
CA ALA A 130 1.39 5.08 -2.07
C ALA A 130 0.38 6.07 -1.51
N ALA A 131 -0.91 5.69 -1.46
CA ALA A 131 -1.95 6.52 -0.85
C ALA A 131 -1.69 6.76 0.64
N ILE A 132 -1.34 5.71 1.40
CA ILE A 132 -0.97 5.82 2.82
C ILE A 132 0.22 6.78 3.01
N ALA A 133 1.28 6.63 2.20
CA ALA A 133 2.44 7.51 2.27
C ALA A 133 2.08 8.97 1.96
N GLU A 134 1.23 9.21 0.96
CA GLU A 134 0.78 10.55 0.59
C GLU A 134 -0.09 11.21 1.67
N ASP A 135 -0.96 10.44 2.33
CA ASP A 135 -1.80 10.89 3.44
C ASP A 135 -0.96 11.28 4.67
N HIS A 136 0.18 10.61 4.87
CA HIS A 136 1.18 10.99 5.86
C HIS A 136 2.11 12.14 5.42
N GLY A 137 1.89 12.69 4.22
CA GLY A 137 2.62 13.85 3.72
C GLY A 137 4.01 13.52 3.16
N ASP A 138 4.24 12.27 2.74
CA ASP A 138 5.49 11.82 2.15
C ASP A 138 5.29 11.46 0.66
N PRO A 139 5.21 12.46 -0.25
CA PRO A 139 5.03 12.21 -1.68
C PRO A 139 6.23 11.52 -2.32
N LEU A 140 7.42 11.62 -1.72
CA LEU A 140 8.61 10.90 -2.19
C LEU A 140 8.47 9.40 -1.94
N ALA A 141 8.11 9.01 -0.70
CA ALA A 141 7.85 7.60 -0.39
C ALA A 141 6.71 7.03 -1.26
N ALA A 142 5.64 7.80 -1.47
CA ALA A 142 4.57 7.39 -2.40
C ALA A 142 5.10 7.13 -3.83
N ALA A 143 5.98 7.99 -4.33
CA ALA A 143 6.55 7.83 -5.65
C ALA A 143 7.50 6.63 -5.75
N GLU A 144 8.22 6.28 -4.68
CA GLU A 144 9.10 5.11 -4.66
C GLU A 144 8.36 3.81 -4.98
N TYR A 145 7.12 3.64 -4.50
CA TYR A 145 6.28 2.49 -4.85
C TYR A 145 5.96 2.45 -6.35
N HIS A 146 5.53 3.57 -6.93
CA HIS A 146 5.26 3.65 -8.37
C HIS A 146 6.54 3.44 -9.22
N LEU A 147 7.69 3.95 -8.78
CA LEU A 147 8.97 3.71 -9.44
C LEU A 147 9.39 2.25 -9.36
N ALA A 148 9.09 1.56 -8.25
CA ALA A 148 9.32 0.12 -8.12
C ALA A 148 8.47 -0.67 -9.12
N TYR A 149 7.18 -0.34 -9.30
CA TYR A 149 6.36 -0.94 -10.36
C TYR A 149 6.97 -0.71 -11.75
N LEU A 150 7.34 0.53 -12.08
CA LEU A 150 7.94 0.83 -13.38
C LEU A 150 9.26 0.08 -13.59
N ALA A 151 10.03 -0.15 -12.53
CA ALA A 151 11.26 -0.94 -12.58
C ALA A 151 10.98 -2.42 -12.77
N TRP A 152 9.96 -2.96 -12.08
CA TRP A 152 9.47 -4.33 -12.27
C TRP A 152 8.99 -4.55 -13.71
N ARG A 153 8.18 -3.64 -14.25
CA ARG A 153 7.64 -3.75 -15.61
C ARG A 153 8.74 -3.80 -16.68
N ARG A 154 9.93 -3.26 -16.41
CA ARG A 154 11.08 -3.30 -17.31
C ARG A 154 11.88 -4.61 -17.24
N GLN A 155 11.59 -5.49 -16.28
CA GLN A 155 12.26 -6.78 -16.18
C GLN A 155 11.84 -7.71 -17.34
N PRO A 156 12.70 -8.67 -17.73
CA PRO A 156 12.32 -9.71 -18.67
C PRO A 156 11.10 -10.49 -18.17
N ASP A 157 10.22 -10.89 -19.08
CA ASP A 157 9.01 -11.67 -18.80
C ASP A 157 7.96 -10.96 -17.91
N SER A 158 8.18 -9.69 -17.57
CA SER A 158 7.19 -8.84 -16.89
C SER A 158 6.31 -8.13 -17.92
N GLY A 159 5.08 -8.60 -18.04
CA GLY A 159 4.04 -8.01 -18.87
C GLY A 159 3.01 -7.23 -18.04
N GLY A 160 2.33 -6.28 -18.67
CA GLY A 160 1.26 -5.51 -18.05
C GLY A 160 0.50 -4.68 -19.08
N ASP A 161 -0.65 -4.15 -18.68
CA ASP A 161 -1.43 -3.26 -19.55
C ASP A 161 -0.63 -1.97 -19.80
N PRO A 162 -0.47 -1.53 -21.06
CA PRO A 162 0.09 -0.21 -21.35
C PRO A 162 -0.61 0.95 -20.63
N GLU A 163 -1.92 0.83 -20.34
CA GLU A 163 -2.67 1.85 -19.60
C GLU A 163 -2.15 2.00 -18.17
N ASP A 164 -1.77 0.91 -17.51
CA ASP A 164 -1.24 0.94 -16.14
C ASP A 164 0.12 1.63 -16.06
N VAL A 165 0.98 1.41 -17.06
CA VAL A 165 2.28 2.08 -17.15
C VAL A 165 2.10 3.58 -17.34
N GLN A 166 1.12 3.99 -18.16
CA GLN A 166 0.80 5.40 -18.36
C GLN A 166 0.28 6.03 -17.08
N ALA A 167 -0.71 5.40 -16.43
CA ALA A 167 -1.25 5.86 -15.15
C ALA A 167 -0.16 5.97 -14.08
N THR A 168 0.73 4.99 -14.00
CA THR A 168 1.84 5.02 -13.03
C THR A 168 2.83 6.15 -13.33
N LEU A 169 3.15 6.40 -14.60
CA LEU A 169 3.99 7.54 -14.99
C LEU A 169 3.33 8.89 -14.67
N GLU A 170 2.02 9.00 -14.86
CA GLU A 170 1.24 10.18 -14.48
C GLU A 170 1.28 10.43 -12.97
N GLU A 171 1.13 9.37 -12.15
CA GLU A 171 1.24 9.47 -10.69
C GLU A 171 2.62 9.92 -10.24
N VAL A 172 3.71 9.40 -10.83
CA VAL A 172 5.07 9.86 -10.52
C VAL A 172 5.25 11.34 -10.86
N VAL A 173 4.72 11.81 -12.00
CA VAL A 173 4.77 13.24 -12.36
C VAL A 173 4.01 14.07 -11.32
N ARG A 174 2.80 13.67 -10.96
CA ARG A 174 1.95 14.36 -9.97
C ARG A 174 2.64 14.45 -8.61
N LEU A 175 3.24 13.36 -8.14
CA LEU A 175 3.95 13.29 -6.85
C LEU A 175 5.22 14.14 -6.86
N ALA A 176 6.00 14.10 -7.95
CA ALA A 176 7.17 14.96 -8.11
C ALA A 176 6.80 16.45 -8.12
N GLU A 177 5.69 16.83 -8.77
CA GLU A 177 5.18 18.20 -8.73
C GLU A 177 4.74 18.61 -7.32
N ARG A 178 4.05 17.72 -6.61
CA ARG A 178 3.61 17.93 -5.22
C ARG A 178 4.79 18.11 -4.27
N ASP A 179 5.88 17.38 -4.47
CA ASP A 179 7.13 17.49 -3.70
C ASP A 179 8.01 18.68 -4.13
N GLY A 180 7.69 19.33 -5.24
CA GLY A 180 8.48 20.45 -5.79
C GLY A 180 9.71 20.02 -6.60
N ALA A 181 9.86 18.72 -6.88
CA ALA A 181 10.90 18.10 -7.70
C ALA A 181 10.67 18.34 -9.21
N ARG A 182 10.82 19.60 -9.64
CA ARG A 182 10.48 20.04 -11.01
C ARG A 182 11.30 19.35 -12.10
N ALA A 183 12.55 19.00 -11.82
CA ALA A 183 13.41 18.35 -12.82
C ALA A 183 12.92 16.92 -13.09
N GLU A 184 12.49 16.23 -12.04
CA GLU A 184 11.99 14.87 -12.08
C GLU A 184 10.59 14.81 -12.66
N ALA A 185 9.70 15.73 -12.29
CA ALA A 185 8.41 15.89 -12.98
C ALA A 185 8.59 16.04 -14.50
N ALA A 186 9.54 16.88 -14.94
CA ALA A 186 9.82 17.05 -16.38
C ALA A 186 10.42 15.79 -17.03
N LEU A 187 11.31 15.09 -16.32
CA LEU A 187 11.91 13.83 -16.78
C LEU A 187 10.83 12.75 -16.98
N PHE A 188 9.96 12.56 -15.99
CA PHE A 188 8.90 11.55 -16.06
C PHE A 188 7.79 11.95 -17.03
N ALA A 189 7.48 13.24 -17.21
CA ALA A 189 6.58 13.69 -18.27
C ALA A 189 7.14 13.40 -19.68
N PHE A 190 8.45 13.53 -19.87
CA PHE A 190 9.09 13.14 -21.13
C PHE A 190 9.01 11.63 -21.37
N ARG A 191 9.22 10.83 -20.32
CA ARG A 191 9.06 9.37 -20.33
C ARG A 191 7.63 8.95 -20.67
N LEU A 192 6.62 9.54 -20.03
CA LEU A 192 5.21 9.33 -20.33
C LEU A 192 4.93 9.57 -21.82
N ALA A 193 5.29 10.74 -22.35
CA ALA A 193 5.06 11.05 -23.76
C ALA A 193 5.80 10.10 -24.72
N ARG A 194 6.94 9.53 -24.31
CA ARG A 194 7.65 8.52 -25.08
C ARG A 194 6.92 7.17 -25.03
N PHE A 195 6.47 6.75 -23.86
CA PHE A 195 5.73 5.50 -23.69
C PHE A 195 4.39 5.53 -24.45
N THR A 196 3.62 6.62 -24.34
CA THR A 196 2.36 6.80 -25.08
C THR A 196 2.56 6.60 -26.59
N ARG A 197 3.65 7.13 -27.17
CA ARG A 197 3.96 6.91 -28.60
C ARG A 197 4.29 5.47 -28.95
N LEU A 198 4.84 4.69 -28.02
CA LEU A 198 5.09 3.26 -28.21
C LEU A 198 3.77 2.50 -28.19
N ALA A 199 2.91 2.77 -27.20
CA ALA A 199 1.59 2.17 -27.07
C ALA A 199 0.70 2.47 -28.28
N GLU A 200 0.63 3.73 -28.73
CA GLU A 200 -0.13 4.14 -29.92
C GLU A 200 0.38 3.50 -31.23
N ALA A 201 1.64 3.05 -31.26
CA ALA A 201 2.24 2.38 -32.40
C ALA A 201 2.11 0.85 -32.34
N ASP A 202 1.39 0.31 -31.35
CA ASP A 202 1.32 -1.11 -31.03
C ASP A 202 2.72 -1.76 -30.92
N ASP A 203 3.71 -1.03 -30.39
CA ASP A 203 5.06 -1.56 -30.20
C ASP A 203 5.01 -2.66 -29.13
N PRO A 204 5.54 -3.87 -29.39
CA PRO A 204 5.49 -4.97 -28.42
C PRO A 204 6.10 -4.64 -27.06
N ARG A 205 7.06 -3.70 -27.00
CA ARG A 205 7.67 -3.25 -25.74
C ARG A 205 6.69 -2.56 -24.81
N ALA A 206 5.60 -2.00 -25.34
CA ALA A 206 4.54 -1.41 -24.53
C ALA A 206 3.80 -2.46 -23.68
N VAL A 207 3.80 -3.74 -24.10
CA VAL A 207 3.10 -4.85 -23.42
C VAL A 207 4.04 -5.71 -22.58
N GLU A 208 5.28 -5.94 -23.03
CA GLU A 208 6.23 -6.80 -22.30
C GLU A 208 7.69 -6.34 -22.45
N GLY A 209 8.47 -6.49 -21.37
CA GLY A 209 9.90 -6.18 -21.34
C GLY A 209 10.22 -4.69 -21.25
N ASP A 210 11.51 -4.36 -21.39
CA ASP A 210 12.00 -2.99 -21.26
C ASP A 210 11.62 -2.11 -22.46
N TRP A 211 10.93 -1.01 -22.18
CA TRP A 211 10.49 -0.02 -23.15
C TRP A 211 11.43 1.22 -23.21
N GLU A 212 12.33 1.36 -22.25
CA GLU A 212 13.37 2.39 -22.26
C GLU A 212 14.62 1.92 -23.01
N ASP A 213 15.37 2.87 -23.58
CA ASP A 213 16.69 2.56 -24.16
C ASP A 213 17.81 2.58 -23.10
N ASP A 214 17.58 3.27 -21.98
CA ASP A 214 18.55 3.43 -20.90
C ASP A 214 18.25 2.42 -19.77
N PRO A 215 19.12 1.41 -19.53
CA PRO A 215 18.91 0.41 -18.48
C PRO A 215 19.13 0.95 -17.06
N ALA A 216 19.48 2.24 -16.90
CA ALA A 216 19.70 2.82 -15.59
C ALA A 216 18.43 2.69 -14.70
N PRO A 217 18.61 2.42 -13.39
CA PRO A 217 17.52 2.50 -12.43
C PRO A 217 16.90 3.90 -12.42
N TYR A 218 15.62 3.96 -12.07
CA TYR A 218 14.97 5.26 -11.91
C TYR A 218 15.61 6.04 -10.75
N PRO A 219 15.94 7.33 -10.97
CA PRO A 219 16.49 8.15 -9.90
C PRO A 219 15.39 8.44 -8.86
N ILE A 220 15.75 8.26 -7.60
CA ILE A 220 15.01 8.83 -6.45
C ILE A 220 15.47 10.29 -6.32
N TRP A 221 14.53 11.21 -6.13
CA TRP A 221 14.85 12.63 -5.94
C TRP A 221 15.03 13.00 -4.48
N SER A 222 15.70 14.13 -4.23
CA SER A 222 16.09 14.61 -2.89
C SER A 222 16.10 16.13 -2.79
#